data_AF-A0A8S2TDD2-F1
#
_entry.id   AF-A0A8S2TDD2-F1
#
_cell.length_a   1.000
_cell.length_b   1.000
_cell.length_c   1.000
_cell.angle_alpha   90.00
_cell.angle_beta   90.00
_cell.angle_gamma   90.00
#
_symmetry.space_group_name_H-M   'P 1'
#
loop_
_entity.id
_entity.type
_entity.pdbx_description
1 polymer ?
#
loop_
_entity_poly.entity_id
_entity_poly.type
_entity_poly.pdbx_seq_one_letter_code
_entity_poly.pdbx_strand_id
1 'polypeptide(L)' 'IIATLCENLDSLDEPEARASMIWIVGEYAERIDNADELLEGFLDGFKDENTQVQL' A
#
# COMPACT_ATOMS: atom_id res chain seq x y z
N ILE A 1 -2.14 -3.49 -14.77
CA ILE A 1 -1.54 -2.24 -14.27
C ILE A 1 -1.51 -2.27 -12.74
N ILE A 2 -2.65 -2.32 -12.03
CA ILE A 2 -2.66 -2.39 -10.56
C ILE A 2 -1.95 -3.64 -10.01
N ALA A 3 -2.18 -4.83 -10.59
CA ALA A 3 -1.44 -6.04 -10.21
C ALA A 3 0.09 -5.88 -10.34
N THR A 4 0.55 -5.25 -11.42
CA THR A 4 1.97 -4.97 -11.68
C THR A 4 2.55 -3.94 -10.70
N LEU A 5 1.75 -2.99 -10.22
CA LEU A 5 2.16 -2.07 -9.15
C LEU A 5 2.31 -2.80 -7.83
N CYS A 6 1.43 -3.77 -7.53
CA CYS A 6 1.51 -4.58 -6.32
C CYS A 6 2.76 -5.47 -6.28
N GLU A 7 3.18 -6.01 -7.43
CA GLU A 7 4.44 -6.77 -7.56
C GLU A 7 5.71 -5.95 -7.27
N ASN A 8 5.62 -4.62 -7.30
CA ASN A 8 6.75 -3.71 -7.03
C ASN A 8 6.63 -2.99 -5.68
N LEU A 9 5.68 -3.38 -4.81
CA LEU A 9 5.46 -2.74 -3.50
C LEU A 9 6.69 -2.77 -2.60
N ASP A 10 7.46 -3.85 -2.65
CA ASP A 10 8.69 -4.03 -1.89
C ASP A 10 9.84 -3.09 -2.32
N SER A 11 9.69 -2.42 -3.47
CA SER A 11 10.67 -1.48 -4.02
C SER A 11 10.33 0.00 -3.79
N LEU A 12 9.23 0.29 -3.08
CA LEU A 12 8.82 1.66 -2.78
C LEU A 12 9.60 2.22 -1.59
N ASP A 13 10.69 2.93 -1.89
CA ASP A 13 11.49 3.64 -0.89
C ASP A 13 10.90 5.00 -0.49
N GLU A 14 10.03 5.58 -1.34
CA GLU A 14 9.46 6.91 -1.12
C GLU A 14 8.14 6.84 -0.31
N PRO A 15 8.03 7.58 0.81
CA PRO A 15 6.83 7.56 1.65
C PRO A 15 5.59 8.08 0.91
N GLU A 16 5.76 9.06 0.01
CA GLU A 16 4.68 9.57 -0.86
C GLU A 16 4.12 8.49 -1.80
N ALA A 17 5.00 7.66 -2.35
CA ALA A 17 4.61 6.58 -3.24
C ALA A 17 3.88 5.47 -2.48
N ARG A 18 4.33 5.14 -1.25
CA ARG A 18 3.65 4.17 -0.38
C ARG A 18 2.26 4.65 0.03
N ALA A 19 2.13 5.90 0.49
CA ALA A 19 0.84 6.48 0.84
C ALA A 19 -0.13 6.49 -0.36
N SER A 20 0.36 6.88 -1.54
CA SER A 20 -0.42 6.84 -2.78
C SER A 20 -0.87 5.43 -3.13
N MET A 21 -0.01 4.42 -2.91
CA MET A 21 -0.39 3.02 -3.14
C MET A 21 -1.43 2.51 -2.15
N ILE A 22 -1.30 2.82 -0.85
CA ILE A 22 -2.32 2.46 0.14
C ILE A 22 -3.67 3.01 -0.27
N TRP A 23 -3.72 4.27 -0.72
CA TRP A 23 -4.95 4.91 -1.20
C TRP A 23 -5.51 4.20 -2.44
N ILE A 24 -4.68 3.86 -3.44
CA ILE A 24 -5.10 3.14 -4.64
C ILE A 24 -5.65 1.75 -4.27
N VAL A 25 -4.96 1.00 -3.39
CA VAL A 25 -5.43 -0.34 -2.97
C VAL A 25 -6.75 -0.23 -2.23
N GLY A 26 -6.90 0.74 -1.34
CA GLY A 26 -8.16 0.98 -0.62
C GLY A 26 -9.33 1.35 -1.54
N GLU A 27 -9.12 2.28 -2.47
CA GLU A 27 -10.14 2.74 -3.42
C GLU A 27 -10.61 1.61 -4.37
N TYR A 28 -9.69 0.73 -4.76
CA TYR A 28 -9.97 -0.39 -5.66
C TYR A 28 -10.07 -1.74 -4.94
N ALA A 29 -10.25 -1.75 -3.62
CA ALA A 29 -10.25 -2.98 -2.82
C ALA A 29 -11.29 -4.00 -3.30
N GLU A 30 -12.47 -3.56 -3.77
CA GLU A 30 -13.50 -4.46 -4.33
C GLU A 30 -13.11 -5.13 -5.66
N ARG A 31 -12.05 -4.63 -6.32
CA ARG A 31 -11.56 -5.12 -7.61
C ARG A 31 -10.21 -5.83 -7.51
N ILE A 32 -9.56 -5.75 -6.36
CA ILE A 32 -8.26 -6.35 -6.08
C ILE A 32 -8.52 -7.51 -5.11
N ASP A 33 -8.47 -8.74 -5.60
CA ASP A 33 -8.83 -9.93 -4.81
C ASP A 33 -7.96 -10.13 -3.56
N ASN A 34 -6.74 -9.59 -3.56
CA ASN A 34 -5.76 -9.68 -2.46
C ASN A 34 -5.53 -8.33 -1.74
N ALA A 35 -6.48 -7.40 -1.82
CA ALA A 35 -6.34 -6.08 -1.19
C ALA A 35 -6.19 -6.16 0.33
N ASP A 36 -6.84 -7.15 0.95
CA ASP A 36 -6.77 -7.45 2.37
C ASP A 36 -5.34 -7.81 2.81
N GLU A 37 -4.71 -8.80 2.16
CA GLU A 37 -3.33 -9.19 2.45
C GLU A 37 -2.34 -8.03 2.24
N LEU A 38 -2.55 -7.23 1.18
CA LEU A 38 -1.70 -6.08 0.89
C LEU A 38 -1.81 -5.00 1.96
N LEU A 39 -3.03 -4.67 2.39
CA LEU A 39 -3.27 -3.70 3.46
C LEU A 39 -2.75 -4.20 4.80
N GLU A 40 -2.85 -5.51 5.08
CA GLU A 40 -2.28 -6.12 6.29
C GLU A 40 -0.75 -5.97 6.33
N GLY A 41 -0.06 -6.14 5.19
CA GLY A 41 1.37 -5.87 5.06
C GLY A 41 1.77 -4.42 5.35
N PHE A 42 0.92 -3.45 5.01
CA PHE A 42 1.14 -2.05 5.38
C PHE A 42 0.92 -1.79 6.89
N LEU A 43 0.03 -2.56 7.52
CA LEU A 43 -0.26 -2.43 8.95
C LEU A 43 0.85 -2.98 9.85
N ASP A 44 1.56 -4.02 9.41
CA ASP A 44 2.64 -4.67 10.17
C ASP A 44 3.81 -3.73 10.52
N GLY A 45 4.02 -2.66 9.75
CA GLY A 45 5.05 -1.63 10.00
C GLY A 45 4.50 -0.24 10.31
N PHE A 46 3.17 -0.07 10.41
CA PHE A 46 2.51 1.23 10.38
C PHE A 46 3.03 2.23 11.42
N LYS A 47 3.38 1.75 12.62
CA LYS A 47 3.87 2.63 13.71
C LYS A 47 5.29 3.16 13.49
N ASP A 48 6.08 2.45 12.71
CA ASP A 48 7.47 2.82 12.39
C ASP A 48 7.58 3.59 11.06
N GLU A 49 6.47 3.72 10.34
CA GLU A 49 6.37 4.49 9.10
C GLU A 49 6.36 6.01 9.31
N ASN A 50 6.63 6.72 8.21
CA ASN A 50 6.51 8.18 8.20
C ASN A 50 5.08 8.62 8.53
N THR A 51 4.90 9.69 9.30
CA THR A 51 3.59 10.25 9.67
C THR A 51 2.69 10.50 8.46
N GLN A 52 3.26 10.79 7.29
CA GLN A 52 2.52 10.98 6.05
C GLN A 52 1.90 9.70 5.50
N VAL A 53 2.49 8.53 5.75
CA VAL A 53 1.93 7.21 5.42
C VAL A 53 0.89 6.79 6.47
N GLN A 54 0.97 7.37 7.67
CA GLN A 54 0.03 7.11 8.77
C GLN A 54 -1.27 7.92 8.72
N LEU A 55 -1.30 9.01 7.94
CA LEU A 55 -2.41 9.97 7.85
C LEU A 55 -3.40 9.59 6.75
#